data_AF-A0A8S3GGY0-F1
#
_entry.id   AF-A0A8S3GGY0-F1
#
_cell.length_a   1.000
_cell.length_b   1.000
_cell.length_c   1.000
_cell.angle_alpha   90.00
_cell.angle_beta   90.00
_cell.angle_gamma   90.00
#
_symmetry.space_group_name_H-M   'P 1'
#
loop_
_entity.id
_entity.type
_entity.pdbx_description
1 polymer ?
#
loop_
_entity_poly.entity_id
_entity_poly.type
_entity_poly.pdbx_seq_one_letter_code
_entity_poly.pdbx_strand_id
1 'polypeptide(L)' 'MVTLIENVEDLARQTEIKYGVVRAGSTQAFFEKSDVKLFQRMWAYMQQSDDVLVNNNEEGISKVR' A
#
# COMPACT_ATOMS: atom_id res chain seq x y z
N MET A 1 -11.09 -17.28 -3.26
CA MET A 1 -11.99 -16.42 -4.06
C MET A 1 -11.62 -15.01 -3.70
N VAL A 2 -11.19 -14.20 -4.66
CA VAL A 2 -10.78 -12.81 -4.39
C VAL A 2 -12.05 -12.05 -3.98
N THR A 3 -12.13 -11.65 -2.72
CA THR A 3 -13.23 -10.81 -2.24
C THR A 3 -13.16 -9.48 -2.97
N LEU A 4 -14.29 -9.00 -3.49
CA LEU A 4 -14.38 -7.66 -4.08
C LEU A 4 -13.87 -6.65 -3.05
N ILE A 5 -12.85 -5.90 -3.43
CA ILE A 5 -12.38 -4.77 -2.63
C ILE A 5 -13.24 -3.59 -3.01
N GLU A 6 -14.13 -3.19 -2.11
CA GLU A 6 -14.97 -2.02 -2.30
C GLU A 6 -14.30 -0.78 -1.71
N ASN A 7 -13.55 -0.95 -0.62
CA ASN A 7 -12.92 0.16 0.10
C ASN A 7 -11.49 -0.11 0.55
N VAL A 8 -10.78 0.95 0.90
CA VAL A 8 -9.44 0.92 1.48
C VAL A 8 -9.37 0.16 2.82
N GLU A 9 -10.49 0.10 3.54
CA GLU A 9 -10.61 -0.70 4.76
C GLU A 9 -10.50 -2.20 4.48
N ASP A 10 -11.05 -2.68 3.37
CA ASP A 10 -10.94 -4.08 2.99
C ASP A 10 -9.48 -4.42 2.72
N LEU A 11 -8.74 -3.57 2.00
CA LEU A 11 -7.30 -3.71 1.78
C LEU A 11 -6.54 -3.82 3.10
N ALA A 12 -6.80 -2.94 4.07
CA ALA A 12 -6.09 -2.89 5.34
C ALA A 12 -6.45 -4.04 6.32
N ARG A 13 -7.60 -4.69 6.12
CA ARG A 13 -8.08 -5.82 6.95
C ARG A 13 -7.52 -7.17 6.51
N GLN A 14 -7.08 -7.27 5.26
CA GLN A 14 -6.56 -8.50 4.66
C GLN A 14 -5.07 -8.35 4.28
N THR A 15 -4.40 -9.47 4.05
CA THR A 15 -2.98 -9.51 3.63
C THR A 15 -2.76 -10.36 2.39
N GLU A 16 -3.83 -10.84 1.75
CA GLU A 16 -3.77 -11.70 0.56
C GLU A 16 -3.41 -10.89 -0.69
N ILE A 17 -4.00 -9.70 -0.82
CA ILE A 17 -3.72 -8.71 -1.85
C ILE A 17 -2.68 -7.74 -1.31
N LYS A 18 -1.50 -7.79 -1.91
CA LYS A 18 -0.43 -6.85 -1.64
C LYS A 18 -0.77 -5.47 -2.21
N TYR A 19 -0.48 -4.43 -1.45
CA TYR A 19 -0.59 -3.04 -1.87
C TYR A 19 0.62 -2.26 -1.37
N GLY A 20 1.00 -1.21 -2.09
CA GLY A 20 2.18 -0.42 -1.79
C GLY A 20 2.19 0.92 -2.51
N VAL A 21 3.31 1.62 -2.39
CA VAL A 21 3.48 2.99 -2.91
C VAL A 21 4.88 3.15 -3.50
N VAL A 22 5.05 4.20 -4.29
CA VAL A 22 6.36 4.57 -4.84
C VAL A 22 7.24 5.15 -3.74
N ARG A 23 8.46 4.62 -3.62
CA ARG A 23 9.51 5.08 -2.72
C ARG A 23 9.88 6.53 -3.02
N ALA A 24 10.10 7.31 -1.96
CA ALA A 24 10.36 8.75 -2.00
C ALA A 24 9.26 9.58 -2.69
N GLY A 25 8.06 9.04 -2.86
CA GLY A 25 6.91 9.76 -3.40
C GLY A 25 6.12 10.55 -2.36
N SER A 26 5.36 11.54 -2.80
CA SER A 26 4.43 12.31 -1.96
C SER A 26 3.44 11.42 -1.21
N THR A 27 3.02 10.32 -1.86
CA THR A 27 2.10 9.33 -1.31
C THR A 27 2.72 8.56 -0.14
N GLN A 28 4.01 8.21 -0.21
CA GLN A 28 4.73 7.59 0.92
C GLN A 28 4.72 8.52 2.14
N ALA A 29 5.10 9.78 1.93
CA ALA A 29 5.13 10.78 3.00
C ALA A 29 3.74 11.03 3.59
N PHE A 30 2.67 10.94 2.79
CA PHE A 30 1.30 11.04 3.27
C PHE A 30 0.95 9.89 4.23
N PHE A 31 1.23 8.64 3.85
CA PHE A 31 0.96 7.48 4.71
C PHE A 31 1.80 7.50 6.00
N GLU A 32 3.05 7.95 5.91
CA GLU A 32 3.95 8.09 7.07
C GLU A 32 3.48 9.19 8.05
N LYS A 33 3.01 10.33 7.52
CA LYS A 33 2.56 11.47 8.34
C LYS A 33 1.06 11.46 8.65
N SER A 34 0.35 10.42 8.24
CA SER A 34 -1.09 10.37 8.43
C SER A 34 -1.46 10.17 9.90
N ASP A 35 -2.46 10.93 10.37
CA ASP A 35 -3.03 10.76 11.72
C ASP A 35 -4.18 9.74 11.74
N VAL A 36 -4.66 9.33 10.55
CA VAL A 36 -5.76 8.37 10.43
C VAL A 36 -5.23 6.96 10.73
N LYS A 37 -5.75 6.32 11.78
CA LYS A 37 -5.37 4.97 12.22
C LYS A 37 -5.36 3.93 11.09
N LEU A 38 -6.30 4.03 10.15
CA LEU A 38 -6.37 3.15 8.98
C LEU A 38 -5.11 3.27 8.13
N PHE A 39 -4.72 4.50 7.78
CA PHE A 39 -3.54 4.77 6.95
C PHE A 39 -2.24 4.43 7.68
N GLN A 40 -2.17 4.64 9.00
CA GLN A 40 -1.04 4.19 9.82
C GLN A 40 -0.87 2.67 9.80
N ARG A 41 -1.97 1.91 9.89
CA ARG A 41 -1.94 0.45 9.76
C ARG A 41 -1.47 0.01 8.37
N MET A 42 -1.96 0.66 7.33
CA MET A 42 -1.50 0.42 5.96
C MET A 42 -0.02 0.71 5.80
N TRP A 43 0.46 1.81 6.37
CA TRP A 43 1.86 2.18 6.37
C TRP A 43 2.73 1.14 7.07
N ALA A 44 2.32 0.65 8.25
CA ALA A 44 3.03 -0.39 8.98
C ALA A 44 3.18 -1.69 8.16
N TYR A 45 2.13 -2.06 7.39
CA TYR A 45 2.20 -3.20 6.46
C TYR A 45 3.21 -2.96 5.34
N MET A 46 3.17 -1.77 4.71
CA MET A 46 4.11 -1.39 3.64
C MET A 46 5.55 -1.37 4.16
N GLN A 47 5.77 -0.93 5.40
CA GLN A 47 7.09 -0.87 6.02
C GLN A 47 7.66 -2.27 6.34
N GLN A 48 6.80 -3.22 6.69
CA GLN A 48 7.20 -4.63 6.86
C GLN A 48 7.47 -5.34 5.53
N SER A 49 6.82 -4.90 4.46
CA SER A 49 6.88 -5.55 3.15
C SER A 49 7.63 -4.69 2.14
N ASP A 50 8.97 -4.64 2.22
CA ASP A 50 9.79 -3.81 1.31
C ASP A 50 9.54 -4.13 -0.18
N ASP A 51 9.12 -5.35 -0.51
CA ASP A 51 8.70 -5.78 -1.86
C ASP A 51 7.52 -4.97 -2.43
N VAL A 52 6.70 -4.33 -1.60
CA VAL A 52 5.57 -3.51 -2.10
C VAL A 52 5.97 -2.05 -2.38
N LEU A 53 7.16 -1.64 -1.95
CA LEU A 53 7.68 -0.29 -2.19
C LEU A 53 8.48 -0.26 -3.49
N VAL A 54 7.89 0.33 -4.52
CA VAL A 54 8.48 0.39 -5.87
C VAL A 54 9.30 1.66 -6.07
N ASN A 55 10.33 1.63 -6.92
CA ASN A 55 11.18 2.81 -7.15
C ASN A 55 10.58 3.80 -8.15
N ASN A 56 9.69 3.34 -9.04
CA ASN A 56 9.08 4.15 -10.07
C ASN A 56 7.66 3.64 -10.43
N ASN A 57 6.91 4.45 -11.18
CA ASN A 57 5.55 4.11 -11.60
C ASN A 57 5.52 2.92 -12.57
N GLU A 58 6.53 2.75 -13.43
CA GLU A 58 6.58 1.67 -14.42
C GLU A 58 6.68 0.29 -13.76
N GLU A 59 7.50 0.17 -12.71
CA GLU A 59 7.63 -1.01 -11.87
C GLU A 59 6.32 -1.30 -11.13
N GLY A 60 5.64 -0.26 -10.64
CA GLY A 60 4.29 -0.38 -10.08
C GLY A 60 3.29 -0.95 -11.09
N ILE A 61 3.28 -0.45 -12.33
CA ILE A 61 2.41 -0.95 -13.41
C ILE A 61 2.74 -2.41 -13.73
N SER A 62 4.02 -2.77 -13.82
CA SER A 62 4.46 -4.13 -14.11
C SER A 62 4.13 -5.13 -12.99
N LYS A 63 4.03 -4.68 -11.73
CA LYS A 63 3.64 -5.53 -10.59
C LYS A 63 2.14 -5.75 -10.46
N VAL A 64 1.34 -4.81 -10.93
CA VAL A 64 -0.13 -4.88 -10.87
C VAL A 64 -0.71 -5.64 -12.06
N ARG A 65 -0.03 -5.61 -13.21
CA ARG A 65 -0.43 -6.30 -14.44
C ARG A 65 -0.20 -7.80 -14.38
#